data_AF-A0A089K2I9-F1
#
_entry.id   AF-A0A089K2I9-F1
#
_cell.length_a   1.000
_cell.length_b   1.000
_cell.length_c   1.000
_cell.angle_alpha   90.00
_cell.angle_beta   90.00
_cell.angle_gamma   90.00
#
_symmetry.space_group_name_H-M   'P 1'
#
loop_
_entity.id
_entity.type
_entity.pdbx_description
1 polymer ?
#
loop_
_entity_poly.entity_id
_entity_poly.type
_entity_poly.pdbx_seq_one_letter_code
_entity_poly.pdbx_strand_id
1 'polypeptide(L)'
;MVQLPKVNELGFFEIRLESIGGLGANLAGKMLAEAGVVGAGLNGVSFSSYGSEKKGSAVKAHIRFCDMDTHIRDTSPVERPHVVGVFHEALAKTVNVTSGIHEHSTVLVNSAKTPEELKELLKMKAGTIAVIDATSIALKEKNRVNMAMLGALFRLCPFLDTDIMKGVIEKSLGKKYPQAVQSAITTFDRGYNEVKFLHFELAAGDSMPVYVRSDISALGYETQPIGGTITNPGGSFLKNLSISRSGMLPVYENESCINCAQCDTVCPDQCFVWEERLDRKGRSQMFLLGIDYQYCKGCLKCIGACPTSALSSTREKEGYADSHTVKHTFDLVTQV
;
A
#
# COMPACT_ATOMS: atom_id res chain seq x y z
N MET A 1 -10.87 25.09 22.82
CA MET A 1 -10.65 25.23 21.37
C MET A 1 -9.47 24.33 21.04
N VAL A 2 -9.66 23.35 20.17
CA VAL A 2 -8.58 22.44 19.77
C VAL A 2 -7.64 23.20 18.84
N GLN A 3 -6.33 23.14 19.09
CA GLN A 3 -5.34 23.81 18.27
C GLN A 3 -4.52 22.78 17.51
N LEU A 4 -4.34 23.00 16.20
CA LEU A 4 -3.49 22.16 15.37
C LEU A 4 -2.01 22.36 15.77
N PRO A 5 -1.24 21.28 15.94
CA PRO A 5 0.12 21.37 16.46
C PRO A 5 1.08 22.07 15.47
N LYS A 6 0.80 21.92 14.17
CA LYS A 6 1.56 22.49 13.06
C LYS A 6 0.59 22.74 11.90
N VAL A 7 0.90 23.71 11.05
CA VAL A 7 0.17 23.97 9.81
C VAL A 7 1.14 24.39 8.73
N ASN A 8 0.80 24.14 7.46
CA ASN A 8 1.53 24.68 6.33
C ASN A 8 1.18 26.17 6.10
N GLU A 9 1.77 26.78 5.06
CA GLU A 9 1.54 28.19 4.69
C GLU A 9 0.07 28.54 4.40
N LEU A 10 -0.74 27.54 4.05
CA LEU A 10 -2.18 27.67 3.80
C LEU A 10 -3.04 27.43 5.04
N GLY A 11 -2.42 27.18 6.21
CA GLY A 11 -3.12 26.91 7.46
C GLY A 11 -3.61 25.46 7.60
N PHE A 12 -3.07 24.52 6.82
CA PHE A 12 -3.51 23.12 6.82
C PHE A 12 -2.56 22.19 7.58
N PHE A 13 -3.12 21.33 8.42
CA PHE A 13 -2.48 20.09 8.87
C PHE A 13 -2.88 18.96 7.92
N GLU A 14 -1.91 18.35 7.26
CA GLU A 14 -2.14 17.44 6.14
C GLU A 14 -1.68 16.02 6.46
N ILE A 15 -2.54 15.04 6.15
CA ILE A 15 -2.31 13.61 6.38
C ILE A 15 -2.47 12.87 5.05
N ARG A 16 -1.55 11.95 4.77
CA ARG A 16 -1.61 11.07 3.59
C ARG A 16 -1.61 9.60 4.03
N LEU A 17 -2.65 8.85 3.70
CA LEU A 17 -2.70 7.42 3.93
C LEU A 17 -2.33 6.67 2.65
N GLU A 18 -1.35 5.80 2.73
CA GLU A 18 -0.85 4.95 1.65
C GLU A 18 -1.29 3.50 1.92
N SER A 19 -2.04 2.91 0.99
CA SER A 19 -2.67 1.61 1.21
C SER A 19 -2.82 0.79 -0.07
N ILE A 20 -3.27 -0.45 0.08
CA ILE A 20 -3.65 -1.34 -1.02
C ILE A 20 -5.17 -1.45 -1.01
N GLY A 21 -5.78 -1.48 -2.20
CA GLY A 21 -7.21 -1.72 -2.35
C GLY A 21 -7.67 -2.94 -1.53
N GLY A 22 -8.61 -2.71 -0.60
CA GLY A 22 -9.14 -3.73 0.33
C GLY A 22 -8.65 -3.65 1.77
N LEU A 23 -7.63 -2.84 2.08
CA LEU A 23 -7.11 -2.68 3.46
C LEU A 23 -7.81 -1.58 4.27
N GLY A 24 -8.76 -0.85 3.67
CA GLY A 24 -9.68 0.04 4.40
C GLY A 24 -9.20 1.48 4.65
N ALA A 25 -8.14 1.94 3.98
CA ALA A 25 -7.64 3.31 4.16
C ALA A 25 -8.64 4.41 3.77
N ASN A 26 -9.46 4.23 2.73
CA ASN A 26 -10.52 5.19 2.37
C ASN A 26 -11.53 5.36 3.51
N LEU A 27 -11.94 4.25 4.15
CA LEU A 27 -12.85 4.32 5.29
C LEU A 27 -12.16 4.97 6.49
N ALA A 28 -10.90 4.61 6.77
CA ALA A 28 -10.12 5.23 7.85
C ALA A 28 -9.96 6.74 7.65
N GLY A 29 -9.68 7.21 6.43
CA GLY A 29 -9.58 8.64 6.11
C GLY A 29 -10.90 9.40 6.32
N LYS A 30 -12.03 8.81 5.91
CA LYS A 30 -13.36 9.39 6.17
C LYS A 30 -13.67 9.47 7.67
N MET A 31 -13.39 8.40 8.41
CA MET A 31 -13.60 8.35 9.87
C MET A 31 -12.72 9.35 10.60
N LEU A 32 -11.46 9.49 10.18
CA LEU A 32 -10.52 10.47 10.73
C LEU A 32 -11.02 11.90 10.49
N ALA A 33 -11.44 12.22 9.25
CA ALA A 33 -11.98 13.52 8.91
C ALA A 33 -13.29 13.83 9.66
N GLU A 34 -14.21 12.87 9.75
CA GLU A 34 -15.46 13.01 10.52
C GLU A 34 -15.17 13.29 12.00
N ALA A 35 -14.20 12.59 12.61
CA ALA A 35 -13.81 12.82 13.99
C ALA A 35 -13.21 14.22 14.21
N GLY A 36 -12.40 14.73 13.29
CA GLY A 36 -11.87 16.09 13.39
C GLY A 36 -12.92 17.17 13.17
N VAL A 37 -13.80 17.00 12.18
CA VAL A 37 -14.81 18.00 11.82
C VAL A 37 -15.96 18.04 12.83
N VAL A 38 -16.52 16.89 13.17
CA VAL A 38 -17.66 16.80 14.10
C VAL A 38 -17.19 16.86 15.55
N GLY A 39 -16.04 16.27 15.86
CA GLY A 39 -15.57 16.09 17.23
C GLY A 39 -14.67 17.20 17.76
N ALA A 40 -13.74 17.69 16.94
CA ALA A 40 -12.74 18.66 17.37
C ALA A 40 -13.10 20.11 17.00
N GLY A 41 -14.19 20.33 16.26
CA GLY A 41 -14.62 21.66 15.80
C GLY A 41 -13.67 22.28 14.78
N LEU A 42 -12.95 21.44 14.02
CA LEU A 42 -12.06 21.86 12.95
C LEU A 42 -12.82 21.90 11.62
N ASN A 43 -12.35 22.69 10.67
CA ASN A 43 -12.75 22.51 9.27
C ASN A 43 -11.82 21.47 8.63
N GLY A 44 -12.33 20.68 7.68
CA GLY A 44 -11.56 19.60 7.11
C GLY A 44 -12.16 19.00 5.85
N VAL A 45 -11.29 18.38 5.06
CA VAL A 45 -11.68 17.65 3.85
C VAL A 45 -10.97 16.31 3.79
N SER A 46 -11.65 15.30 3.28
CA SER A 46 -11.05 14.01 2.95
C SER A 46 -11.49 13.56 1.58
N PHE A 47 -10.52 13.19 0.75
CA PHE A 47 -10.76 12.55 -0.54
C PHE A 47 -9.72 11.46 -0.77
N SER A 48 -10.02 10.52 -1.66
CA SER A 48 -9.11 9.43 -2.00
C SER A 48 -8.83 9.42 -3.48
N SER A 49 -7.60 9.04 -3.82
CA SER A 49 -7.15 8.73 -5.17
C SER A 49 -6.89 7.23 -5.25
N TYR A 50 -7.41 6.58 -6.29
CA TYR A 50 -7.22 5.16 -6.54
C TYR A 50 -7.10 4.91 -8.04
N GLY A 51 -6.34 3.87 -8.38
CA GLY A 51 -6.17 3.41 -9.76
C GLY A 51 -7.43 2.78 -10.34
N SER A 52 -7.38 2.47 -11.63
CA SER A 52 -8.47 1.78 -12.34
C SER A 52 -8.57 0.30 -11.97
N GLU A 53 -7.55 -0.27 -11.31
CA GLU A 53 -7.53 -1.70 -11.02
C GLU A 53 -8.44 -2.06 -9.83
N LYS A 54 -9.21 -3.15 -9.98
CA LYS A 54 -10.23 -3.57 -9.00
C LYS A 54 -9.65 -4.09 -7.68
N LYS A 55 -8.41 -4.57 -7.69
CA LYS A 55 -7.68 -5.11 -6.53
C LYS A 55 -6.19 -4.87 -6.72
N GLY A 56 -5.49 -4.55 -5.64
CA GLY A 56 -4.04 -4.45 -5.66
C GLY A 56 -3.47 -3.12 -6.12
N SER A 57 -4.30 -2.15 -6.52
CA SER A 57 -3.82 -0.78 -6.74
C SER A 57 -3.45 -0.12 -5.43
N ALA A 58 -2.41 0.70 -5.48
CA ALA A 58 -2.15 1.67 -4.44
C ALA A 58 -3.36 2.62 -4.32
N VAL A 59 -3.81 2.83 -3.09
CA VAL A 59 -4.88 3.77 -2.74
C VAL A 59 -4.26 4.82 -1.84
N LYS A 60 -4.42 6.08 -2.23
CA LYS A 60 -4.01 7.24 -1.45
C LYS A 60 -5.24 7.90 -0.86
N ALA A 61 -5.28 8.12 0.44
CA ALA A 61 -6.28 9.01 1.05
C ALA A 61 -5.60 10.29 1.52
N HIS A 62 -6.20 11.42 1.22
CA HIS A 62 -5.70 12.75 1.54
C HIS A 62 -6.69 13.39 2.51
N ILE A 63 -6.18 13.79 3.68
CA ILE A 63 -6.97 14.46 4.71
C ILE A 63 -6.30 15.78 5.04
N ARG A 64 -7.10 16.84 5.14
CA ARG A 64 -6.66 18.15 5.62
C ARG A 64 -7.52 18.57 6.78
N PHE A 65 -6.89 19.13 7.80
CA PHE A 65 -7.55 19.86 8.88
C PHE A 65 -7.06 21.29 8.90
N CYS A 66 -7.95 22.21 9.24
CA CYS A 66 -7.65 23.61 9.47
C CYS A 66 -8.59 24.19 10.51
N ASP A 67 -8.31 25.42 10.93
CA ASP A 67 -9.22 26.15 11.82
C ASP A 67 -10.60 26.31 11.16
N MET A 68 -11.64 26.40 11.98
CA MET A 68 -13.04 26.42 11.53
C MET A 68 -13.32 27.52 10.50
N ASP A 69 -12.71 28.69 10.67
CA ASP A 69 -12.92 29.87 9.84
C ASP A 69 -12.07 29.84 8.54
N THR A 70 -11.16 28.87 8.40
CA THR A 70 -10.30 28.76 7.23
C THR A 70 -11.03 28.05 6.09
N HIS A 71 -11.07 28.67 4.92
CA HIS A 71 -11.72 28.09 3.73
C HIS A 71 -10.78 27.18 2.94
N ILE A 72 -11.14 25.91 2.84
CA ILE A 72 -10.39 24.93 2.05
C ILE A 72 -10.76 25.06 0.57
N ARG A 73 -9.90 25.72 -0.22
CA ARG A 73 -10.04 25.83 -1.68
C ARG A 73 -9.07 24.93 -2.45
N ASP A 74 -8.09 24.35 -1.75
CA ASP A 74 -7.13 23.44 -2.34
C ASP A 74 -7.70 22.01 -2.46
N THR A 75 -7.93 21.59 -3.69
CA THR A 75 -8.41 20.26 -4.06
C THR A 75 -7.31 19.37 -4.65
N SER A 76 -6.05 19.82 -4.60
CA SER A 76 -4.90 19.06 -5.07
C SER A 76 -4.52 17.93 -4.09
N PRO A 77 -3.81 16.86 -4.53
CA PRO A 77 -3.24 15.85 -3.64
C PRO A 77 -2.32 16.46 -2.57
N VAL A 78 -2.25 15.82 -1.39
CA VAL A 78 -1.29 16.22 -0.34
C VAL A 78 0.14 15.84 -0.77
N GLU A 79 0.94 16.86 -1.06
CA GLU A 79 2.33 16.72 -1.50
C GLU A 79 3.30 16.68 -0.31
N ARG A 80 3.08 17.54 0.71
CA ARG A 80 3.95 17.68 1.89
C ARG A 80 3.21 17.31 3.18
N PRO A 81 3.01 16.00 3.45
CA PRO A 81 2.24 15.55 4.60
C PRO A 81 2.98 15.74 5.94
N HIS A 82 2.22 16.15 6.96
CA HIS A 82 2.66 16.13 8.36
C HIS A 82 2.64 14.71 8.93
N VAL A 83 1.66 13.91 8.50
CA VAL A 83 1.53 12.49 8.88
C VAL A 83 1.34 11.63 7.64
N VAL A 84 2.11 10.55 7.53
CA VAL A 84 1.92 9.51 6.51
C VAL A 84 1.55 8.20 7.19
N GLY A 85 0.44 7.57 6.78
CA GLY A 85 0.02 6.27 7.29
C GLY A 85 0.16 5.18 6.23
N VAL A 86 1.15 4.29 6.35
CA VAL A 86 1.42 3.18 5.45
C VAL A 86 0.78 1.89 5.99
N PHE A 87 -0.30 1.44 5.34
CA PHE A 87 -1.10 0.30 5.79
C PHE A 87 -0.45 -1.07 5.50
N HIS A 88 0.58 -1.09 4.65
CA HIS A 88 1.30 -2.31 4.32
C HIS A 88 2.72 -1.99 3.82
N GLU A 89 3.75 -2.54 4.45
CA GLU A 89 5.16 -2.26 4.13
C GLU A 89 5.55 -2.58 2.67
N ALA A 90 4.96 -3.61 2.06
CA ALA A 90 5.26 -3.98 0.68
C ALA A 90 4.96 -2.86 -0.34
N LEU A 91 4.13 -1.86 -0.01
CA LEU A 91 3.91 -0.70 -0.87
C LEU A 91 5.19 0.07 -1.15
N ALA A 92 6.14 0.09 -0.21
CA ALA A 92 7.42 0.76 -0.37
C ALA A 92 8.28 0.17 -1.51
N LYS A 93 8.00 -1.07 -1.95
CA LYS A 93 8.68 -1.68 -3.10
C LYS A 93 8.19 -1.14 -4.46
N THR A 94 6.97 -0.61 -4.51
CA THR A 94 6.29 -0.24 -5.76
C THR A 94 6.04 1.24 -5.92
N VAL A 95 5.95 1.98 -4.81
CA VAL A 95 5.65 3.41 -4.79
C VAL A 95 6.50 4.07 -3.72
N ASN A 96 7.03 5.25 -4.01
CA ASN A 96 7.69 6.10 -3.03
C ASN A 96 6.68 6.66 -2.00
N VAL A 97 6.38 5.88 -0.96
CA VAL A 97 5.42 6.21 0.10
C VAL A 97 5.88 7.39 0.98
N THR A 98 7.19 7.61 1.09
CA THR A 98 7.80 8.69 1.87
C THR A 98 8.04 9.96 1.06
N SER A 99 7.61 10.02 -0.21
CA SER A 99 7.79 11.22 -1.04
C SER A 99 7.14 12.46 -0.42
N GLY A 100 7.91 13.54 -0.28
CA GLY A 100 7.43 14.83 0.24
C GLY A 100 7.37 14.96 1.76
N ILE A 101 7.80 13.94 2.53
CA ILE A 101 8.03 14.12 3.96
C ILE A 101 9.09 15.20 4.23
N HIS A 102 8.96 15.88 5.35
CA HIS A 102 9.93 16.85 5.86
C HIS A 102 10.42 16.43 7.25
N GLU A 103 11.36 17.18 7.84
CA GLU A 103 12.06 16.84 9.10
C GLU A 103 11.14 16.64 10.31
N HIS A 104 9.89 17.09 10.21
CA HIS A 104 8.90 17.01 11.28
C HIS A 104 7.74 16.08 10.95
N SER A 105 7.78 15.43 9.79
CA SER A 105 6.75 14.47 9.40
C SER A 105 6.85 13.22 10.27
N THR A 106 5.68 12.64 10.57
CA THR A 106 5.61 11.33 11.22
C THR A 106 5.10 10.28 10.24
N VAL A 107 5.83 9.18 10.10
CA VAL A 107 5.47 8.06 9.20
C VAL A 107 5.06 6.86 10.05
N LEU A 108 3.78 6.54 10.05
CA LEU A 108 3.22 5.33 10.66
C LEU A 108 3.27 4.17 9.68
N VAL A 109 3.80 3.02 10.08
CA VAL A 109 3.92 1.83 9.23
C VAL A 109 3.32 0.61 9.92
N ASN A 110 2.44 -0.11 9.22
CA ASN A 110 2.02 -1.45 9.62
C ASN A 110 3.10 -2.48 9.25
N SER A 111 3.81 -2.98 10.25
CA SER A 111 4.85 -4.00 10.08
C SER A 111 5.16 -4.70 11.41
N ALA A 112 5.70 -5.92 11.30
CA ALA A 112 6.30 -6.64 12.43
C ALA A 112 7.80 -6.29 12.63
N LYS A 113 8.41 -5.56 11.69
CA LYS A 113 9.81 -5.11 11.75
C LYS A 113 10.00 -4.04 12.81
N THR A 114 11.24 -3.83 13.21
CA THR A 114 11.65 -2.77 14.13
C THR A 114 11.64 -1.39 13.44
N PRO A 115 11.47 -0.29 14.19
CA PRO A 115 11.61 1.06 13.67
C PRO A 115 12.93 1.31 12.91
N GLU A 116 14.02 0.72 13.37
CA GLU A 116 15.35 0.83 12.77
C GLU A 116 15.42 0.16 11.39
N GLU A 117 14.90 -1.06 11.27
CA GLU A 117 14.84 -1.78 9.98
C GLU A 117 13.98 -1.02 8.95
N LEU A 118 12.88 -0.42 9.40
CA LEU A 118 11.98 0.32 8.53
C LEU A 118 12.55 1.68 8.10
N LYS A 119 13.35 2.33 8.95
CA LYS A 119 14.09 3.54 8.58
C LYS A 119 14.97 3.29 7.36
N GLU A 120 15.73 2.20 7.38
CA GLU A 120 16.60 1.80 6.27
C GLU A 120 15.79 1.41 5.02
N LEU A 121 14.72 0.61 5.20
CA LEU A 121 13.85 0.19 4.10
C LEU A 121 13.21 1.39 3.38
N LEU A 122 12.73 2.37 4.14
CA LEU A 122 12.07 3.58 3.62
C LEU A 122 13.04 4.69 3.24
N LYS A 123 14.35 4.49 3.47
CA LYS A 123 15.43 5.46 3.22
C LYS A 123 15.13 6.83 3.82
N MET A 124 14.55 6.84 5.02
CA MET A 124 14.17 8.09 5.69
C MET A 124 15.41 8.78 6.26
N LYS A 125 15.58 10.07 5.91
CA LYS A 125 16.70 10.89 6.39
C LYS A 125 16.44 11.59 7.71
N ALA A 126 15.21 12.02 7.97
CA ALA A 126 14.79 12.70 9.20
C ALA A 126 13.30 12.47 9.48
N GLY A 127 12.88 12.77 10.71
CA GLY A 127 11.49 12.75 11.16
C GLY A 127 11.25 11.70 12.24
N THR A 128 9.99 11.28 12.36
CA THR A 128 9.58 10.27 13.33
C THR A 128 8.98 9.08 12.60
N ILE A 129 9.49 7.88 12.86
CA ILE A 129 8.87 6.65 12.41
C ILE A 129 8.06 6.03 13.56
N ALA A 130 6.81 5.70 13.28
CA ALA A 130 5.90 5.03 14.19
C ALA A 130 5.58 3.65 13.61
N VAL A 131 5.62 2.61 14.44
CA VAL A 131 5.47 1.23 13.97
C VAL A 131 4.43 0.51 14.81
N ILE A 132 3.57 -0.24 14.12
CA ILE A 132 2.57 -1.10 14.75
C ILE A 132 2.38 -2.40 13.95
N ASP A 133 2.28 -3.52 14.65
CA ASP A 133 1.85 -4.79 14.03
C ASP A 133 0.32 -4.88 14.01
N ALA A 134 -0.30 -4.03 13.20
CA ALA A 134 -1.76 -3.96 13.08
C ALA A 134 -2.34 -5.25 12.50
N THR A 135 -1.55 -6.02 11.75
CA THR A 135 -1.94 -7.32 11.21
C THR A 135 -2.14 -8.35 12.32
N SER A 136 -1.18 -8.51 13.22
CA SER A 136 -1.30 -9.43 14.35
C SER A 136 -2.38 -8.99 15.34
N ILE A 137 -2.54 -7.68 15.58
CA ILE A 137 -3.63 -7.16 16.43
C ILE A 137 -4.99 -7.53 15.82
N ALA A 138 -5.21 -7.21 14.54
CA ALA A 138 -6.47 -7.48 13.85
C ALA A 138 -6.80 -8.98 13.81
N LEU A 139 -5.81 -9.85 13.61
CA LEU A 139 -6.00 -11.31 13.63
C LEU A 139 -6.44 -11.82 15.00
N LYS A 140 -5.80 -11.35 16.08
CA LYS A 140 -6.14 -11.75 17.46
C LYS A 140 -7.54 -11.27 17.86
N GLU A 141 -7.87 -10.03 17.54
CA GLU A 141 -9.16 -9.43 17.88
C GLU A 141 -10.29 -9.78 16.90
N LYS A 142 -10.00 -10.59 15.87
CA LYS A 142 -10.94 -10.96 14.78
C LYS A 142 -11.54 -9.72 14.10
N ASN A 143 -10.71 -8.71 13.86
CA ASN A 143 -11.09 -7.47 13.21
C ASN A 143 -10.25 -7.23 11.94
N ARG A 144 -10.36 -6.03 11.36
CA ARG A 144 -9.63 -5.60 10.18
C ARG A 144 -8.49 -4.66 10.59
N VAL A 145 -7.42 -4.68 9.79
CA VAL A 145 -6.19 -3.89 10.00
C VAL A 145 -6.48 -2.39 10.12
N ASN A 146 -7.49 -1.89 9.41
CA ASN A 146 -7.86 -0.47 9.44
C ASN A 146 -8.22 0.06 10.83
N MET A 147 -8.80 -0.77 11.72
CA MET A 147 -9.16 -0.32 13.06
C MET A 147 -7.92 -0.09 13.94
N ALA A 148 -6.95 -0.99 13.89
CA ALA A 148 -5.69 -0.84 14.62
C ALA A 148 -4.87 0.34 14.07
N MET A 149 -4.83 0.48 12.74
CA MET A 149 -4.20 1.65 12.09
C MET A 149 -4.88 2.96 12.46
N LEU A 150 -6.21 2.98 12.58
CA LEU A 150 -6.94 4.16 13.01
C LEU A 150 -6.57 4.55 14.45
N GLY A 151 -6.50 3.58 15.37
CA GLY A 151 -6.03 3.82 16.75
C GLY A 151 -4.62 4.41 16.79
N ALA A 152 -3.71 3.85 15.98
CA ALA A 152 -2.35 4.37 15.87
C ALA A 152 -2.32 5.79 15.29
N LEU A 153 -3.13 6.11 14.27
CA LEU A 153 -3.24 7.48 13.73
C LEU A 153 -3.73 8.48 14.78
N PHE A 154 -4.66 8.09 15.65
CA PHE A 154 -5.11 8.91 16.79
C PHE A 154 -4.00 9.16 17.80
N ARG A 155 -3.10 8.18 18.00
CA ARG A 155 -1.92 8.38 18.84
C ARG A 155 -0.97 9.44 18.28
N LEU A 156 -0.90 9.57 16.95
CA LEU A 156 -0.09 10.56 16.25
C LEU A 156 -0.75 11.94 16.16
N CYS A 157 -2.08 12.00 16.30
CA CYS A 157 -2.88 13.22 16.17
C CYS A 157 -3.53 13.56 17.52
N PRO A 158 -2.78 14.10 18.50
CA PRO A 158 -3.28 14.31 19.88
C PRO A 158 -4.40 15.35 19.98
N PHE A 159 -4.63 16.11 18.90
CA PHE A 159 -5.74 17.07 18.78
C PHE A 159 -7.08 16.37 18.49
N LEU A 160 -7.10 15.07 18.21
CA LEU A 160 -8.31 14.29 18.01
C LEU A 160 -8.69 13.54 19.29
N ASP A 161 -9.99 13.56 19.60
CA ASP A 161 -10.53 12.90 20.79
C ASP A 161 -10.87 11.43 20.50
N THR A 162 -10.26 10.52 21.28
CA THR A 162 -10.47 9.08 21.17
C THR A 162 -11.88 8.64 21.56
N ASP A 163 -12.53 9.31 22.51
CA ASP A 163 -13.87 8.95 22.97
C ASP A 163 -14.92 9.29 21.91
N ILE A 164 -14.74 10.43 21.22
CA ILE A 164 -15.58 10.78 20.07
C ILE A 164 -15.43 9.73 18.97
N MET A 165 -14.20 9.28 18.69
CA MET A 165 -13.96 8.24 17.69
C MET A 165 -14.61 6.91 18.08
N LYS A 166 -14.56 6.52 19.37
CA LYS A 166 -15.29 5.32 19.85
C LYS A 166 -16.79 5.47 19.60
N GLY A 167 -17.38 6.63 19.88
CA GLY A 167 -18.78 6.92 19.55
C GLY A 167 -19.09 6.84 18.04
N VAL A 168 -18.19 7.31 17.18
CA VAL A 168 -18.32 7.17 15.71
C VAL A 168 -18.24 5.71 15.27
N ILE A 169 -17.34 4.91 15.86
CA ILE A 169 -17.23 3.46 15.61
C ILE A 169 -18.54 2.75 16.00
N GLU A 170 -19.06 3.03 17.21
CA GLU A 170 -20.31 2.48 17.71
C GLU A 170 -21.49 2.83 16.80
N LYS A 171 -21.61 4.09 16.36
CA LYS A 171 -22.70 4.54 15.48
C LYS A 171 -22.61 3.90 14.09
N SER A 172 -21.39 3.79 13.54
CA SER A 172 -21.15 3.27 12.20
C SER A 172 -21.33 1.76 12.12
N LEU A 173 -20.79 1.01 13.09
CA LEU A 173 -20.84 -0.45 13.12
C LEU A 173 -22.07 -0.99 13.87
N GLY A 174 -22.54 -0.32 14.92
CA GLY A 174 -23.58 -0.83 15.82
C GLY A 174 -24.93 -1.05 15.17
N LYS A 175 -25.28 -0.32 14.10
CA LYS A 175 -26.52 -0.55 13.35
C LYS A 175 -26.52 -1.85 12.56
N LYS A 176 -25.36 -2.25 12.02
CA LYS A 176 -25.26 -3.37 11.07
C LYS A 176 -24.59 -4.61 11.67
N TYR A 177 -23.66 -4.41 12.60
CA TYR A 177 -22.85 -5.45 13.23
C TYR A 177 -22.61 -5.16 14.73
N PRO A 178 -23.64 -5.24 15.59
CA PRO A 178 -23.50 -4.94 17.03
C PRO A 178 -22.41 -5.77 17.72
N GLN A 179 -22.31 -7.05 17.37
CA GLN A 179 -21.32 -7.99 17.93
C GLN A 179 -19.87 -7.64 17.58
N ALA A 180 -19.63 -6.84 16.53
CA ALA A 180 -18.30 -6.46 16.07
C ALA A 180 -17.78 -5.19 16.75
N VAL A 181 -18.64 -4.44 17.45
CA VAL A 181 -18.29 -3.13 18.05
C VAL A 181 -17.22 -3.27 19.13
N GLN A 182 -17.41 -4.19 20.08
CA GLN A 182 -16.45 -4.38 21.17
C GLN A 182 -15.07 -4.79 20.66
N SER A 183 -15.03 -5.69 19.67
CA SER A 183 -13.79 -6.09 18.99
C SER A 183 -13.14 -4.89 18.29
N ALA A 184 -13.93 -4.02 17.64
CA ALA A 184 -13.42 -2.83 16.96
C ALA A 184 -12.81 -1.82 17.95
N ILE A 185 -13.48 -1.57 19.08
CA ILE A 185 -12.98 -0.68 20.13
C ILE A 185 -11.69 -1.24 20.73
N THR A 186 -11.67 -2.53 21.07
CA THR A 186 -10.47 -3.18 21.61
C THR A 186 -9.31 -3.12 20.62
N THR A 187 -9.58 -3.36 19.32
CA THR A 187 -8.59 -3.26 18.25
C THR A 187 -8.05 -1.83 18.11
N PHE A 188 -8.92 -0.82 18.22
CA PHE A 188 -8.56 0.59 18.20
C PHE A 188 -7.68 0.96 19.39
N ASP A 189 -8.04 0.54 20.61
CA ASP A 189 -7.28 0.82 21.83
C ASP A 189 -5.90 0.16 21.81
N ARG A 190 -5.81 -1.09 21.35
CA ARG A 190 -4.51 -1.74 21.11
C ARG A 190 -3.71 -1.01 20.03
N GLY A 191 -4.40 -0.59 18.97
CA GLY A 191 -3.89 0.32 17.94
C GLY A 191 -3.21 1.56 18.50
N TYR A 192 -3.84 2.21 19.48
CA TYR A 192 -3.35 3.43 20.11
C TYR A 192 -2.17 3.19 21.07
N ASN A 193 -2.20 2.09 21.82
CA ASN A 193 -1.27 1.82 22.91
C ASN A 193 0.00 1.06 22.50
N GLU A 194 -0.06 0.22 21.47
CA GLU A 194 1.05 -0.65 21.07
C GLU A 194 2.02 0.00 20.04
N VAL A 195 1.83 1.28 19.71
CA VAL A 195 2.69 2.01 18.77
C VAL A 195 4.08 2.24 19.35
N LYS A 196 5.11 1.86 18.61
CA LYS A 196 6.52 2.15 18.93
C LYS A 196 7.01 3.32 18.10
N PHE A 197 7.79 4.20 18.70
CA PHE A 197 8.31 5.41 18.05
C PHE A 197 9.83 5.39 18.02
N LEU A 198 10.39 5.88 16.92
CA LEU A 198 11.80 6.22 16.79
C LEU A 198 11.89 7.59 16.12
N HIS A 199 12.56 8.53 16.76
CA HIS A 199 12.82 9.86 16.22
C HIS A 199 14.29 9.97 15.83
N PHE A 200 14.55 10.65 14.71
CA PHE A 200 15.92 10.92 14.25
C PHE A 200 15.97 12.23 13.46
N GLU A 201 17.05 12.96 13.66
CA GLU A 201 17.29 14.25 13.03
C GLU A 201 18.09 14.10 11.73
N LEU A 202 18.02 15.14 10.91
CA LEU A 202 18.79 15.22 9.67
C LEU A 202 20.29 15.35 9.99
N ALA A 203 21.12 14.56 9.31
CA ALA A 203 22.56 14.67 9.46
C ALA A 203 23.05 16.06 9.02
N ALA A 204 24.03 16.62 9.74
CA ALA A 204 24.57 17.94 9.46
C ALA A 204 25.11 18.03 8.01
N GLY A 205 24.61 19.00 7.24
CA GLY A 205 24.99 19.22 5.84
C GLY A 205 24.19 18.40 4.81
N ASP A 206 23.27 17.54 5.25
CA ASP A 206 22.35 16.83 4.36
C ASP A 206 21.07 17.65 4.11
N SER A 207 20.33 17.29 3.06
CA SER A 207 19.05 17.91 2.71
C SER A 207 17.94 16.87 2.53
N MET A 208 16.71 17.29 2.85
CA MET A 208 15.53 16.45 2.63
C MET A 208 15.31 16.20 1.13
N PRO A 209 14.90 14.99 0.72
CA PRO A 209 14.62 14.69 -0.67
C PRO A 209 13.50 15.58 -1.23
N VAL A 210 13.63 15.97 -2.49
CA VAL A 210 12.59 16.72 -3.20
C VAL A 210 11.36 15.84 -3.38
N TYR A 211 10.17 16.44 -3.26
CA TYR A 211 8.92 15.75 -3.54
C TYR A 211 8.84 15.28 -5.00
N VAL A 212 8.45 14.02 -5.18
CA VAL A 212 8.20 13.40 -6.48
C VAL A 212 6.76 12.89 -6.51
N ARG A 213 5.94 13.42 -7.42
CA ARG A 213 4.50 13.10 -7.51
C ARG A 213 4.22 11.70 -8.06
N SER A 214 4.95 11.28 -9.08
CA SER A 214 4.90 9.94 -9.67
C SER A 214 6.33 9.48 -9.95
N ASP A 215 6.67 8.31 -9.44
CA ASP A 215 7.92 7.60 -9.71
C ASP A 215 7.80 6.63 -10.91
N ILE A 216 6.60 6.46 -11.47
CA ILE A 216 6.32 5.47 -12.51
C ILE A 216 6.29 6.10 -13.92
N SER A 217 5.79 7.33 -14.06
CA SER A 217 5.62 7.99 -15.37
C SER A 217 6.25 9.37 -15.36
N ALA A 218 7.12 9.62 -16.34
CA ALA A 218 7.67 10.95 -16.62
C ALA A 218 6.65 11.91 -17.26
N LEU A 219 5.50 11.39 -17.69
CA LEU A 219 4.42 12.19 -18.28
C LEU A 219 3.54 12.80 -17.17
N GLY A 220 3.44 14.12 -17.19
CA GLY A 220 2.59 14.97 -16.36
C GLY A 220 1.91 16.04 -17.22
N TYR A 221 1.29 17.04 -16.59
CA TYR A 221 0.52 18.04 -17.33
C TYR A 221 1.37 18.84 -18.34
N GLU A 222 2.65 19.07 -18.02
CA GLU A 222 3.61 19.79 -18.88
C GLU A 222 4.25 18.89 -19.93
N THR A 223 4.45 17.62 -19.62
CA THR A 223 5.23 16.68 -20.44
C THR A 223 4.36 15.73 -21.25
N GLN A 224 3.03 15.82 -21.14
CA GLN A 224 2.11 14.98 -21.90
C GLN A 224 2.22 15.24 -23.42
N PRO A 225 2.23 14.18 -24.25
CA PRO A 225 2.30 14.32 -25.70
C PRO A 225 1.03 14.98 -26.26
N ILE A 226 1.18 15.71 -27.35
CA ILE A 226 0.07 16.35 -28.06
C ILE A 226 -1.00 15.31 -28.40
N GLY A 227 -2.26 15.63 -28.08
CA GLY A 227 -3.41 14.75 -28.32
C GLY A 227 -3.47 13.49 -27.44
N GLY A 228 -2.65 13.38 -26.40
CA GLY A 228 -2.63 12.19 -25.53
C GLY A 228 -2.07 10.94 -26.23
N THR A 229 -1.23 11.14 -27.25
CA THR A 229 -0.65 10.05 -28.05
C THR A 229 0.15 9.09 -27.17
N ILE A 230 -0.08 7.78 -27.32
CA ILE A 230 0.71 6.76 -26.61
C ILE A 230 2.05 6.62 -27.32
N THR A 231 3.08 7.29 -26.80
CA THR A 231 4.43 7.32 -27.40
C THR A 231 5.24 6.04 -27.13
N ASN A 232 4.84 5.26 -26.12
CA ASN A 232 5.47 3.98 -25.79
C ASN A 232 4.38 2.92 -25.53
N PRO A 233 3.92 2.19 -26.55
CA PRO A 233 2.96 1.11 -26.35
C PRO A 233 3.58 -0.01 -25.51
N GLY A 234 2.77 -0.68 -24.69
CA GLY A 234 3.22 -1.84 -23.91
C GLY A 234 3.65 -1.57 -22.48
N GLY A 235 3.55 -0.33 -21.94
CA GLY A 235 3.95 0.02 -20.56
C GLY A 235 3.35 -0.84 -19.42
N SER A 236 2.37 -1.71 -19.71
CA SER A 236 1.94 -2.80 -18.83
C SER A 236 3.11 -3.69 -18.37
N PHE A 237 4.22 -3.78 -19.12
CA PHE A 237 5.40 -4.56 -18.68
C PHE A 237 6.08 -3.98 -17.43
N LEU A 238 5.93 -2.68 -17.16
CA LEU A 238 6.47 -2.03 -15.97
C LEU A 238 5.56 -2.24 -14.74
N LYS A 239 4.35 -2.79 -14.93
CA LYS A 239 3.41 -2.97 -13.84
C LYS A 239 3.89 -4.08 -12.91
N ASN A 240 4.01 -3.73 -11.64
CA ASN A 240 4.28 -4.67 -10.57
C ASN A 240 3.00 -4.91 -9.75
N LEU A 241 2.44 -6.11 -9.91
CA LEU A 241 1.20 -6.55 -9.27
C LEU A 241 1.46 -7.34 -7.98
N SER A 242 2.72 -7.46 -7.55
CA SER A 242 3.12 -8.24 -6.38
C SER A 242 2.36 -7.86 -5.11
N ILE A 243 2.08 -6.57 -4.91
CA ILE A 243 1.31 -6.04 -3.79
C ILE A 243 -0.14 -6.54 -3.74
N SER A 244 -0.65 -7.14 -4.83
CA SER A 244 -2.00 -7.70 -4.88
C SER A 244 -2.14 -9.02 -4.12
N ARG A 245 -1.01 -9.69 -3.82
CA ARG A 245 -0.99 -10.98 -3.15
C ARG A 245 -1.51 -10.83 -1.73
N SER A 246 -2.29 -11.82 -1.31
CA SER A 246 -2.90 -11.85 0.02
C SER A 246 -2.16 -12.81 0.96
N GLY A 247 -0.81 -12.85 0.85
CA GLY A 247 0.06 -13.67 1.69
C GLY A 247 0.27 -15.12 1.21
N MET A 248 -0.22 -15.47 0.03
CA MET A 248 -0.03 -16.78 -0.60
C MET A 248 0.46 -16.61 -2.04
N LEU A 249 1.27 -17.55 -2.52
CA LEU A 249 1.73 -17.60 -3.90
C LEU A 249 1.84 -19.06 -4.39
N PRO A 250 1.75 -19.30 -5.71
CA PRO A 250 2.06 -20.60 -6.29
C PRO A 250 3.57 -20.82 -6.34
N VAL A 251 4.02 -22.05 -6.07
CA VAL A 251 5.40 -22.53 -6.25
C VAL A 251 5.43 -23.44 -7.46
N TYR A 252 6.47 -23.31 -8.30
CA TYR A 252 6.66 -24.14 -9.48
C TYR A 252 7.82 -25.12 -9.31
N GLU A 253 7.54 -26.41 -9.55
CA GLU A 253 8.51 -27.50 -9.54
C GLU A 253 8.63 -28.12 -10.93
N ASN A 254 9.76 -27.88 -11.58
CA ASN A 254 9.97 -28.24 -12.99
C ASN A 254 9.90 -29.75 -13.27
N GLU A 255 10.36 -30.60 -12.35
CA GLU A 255 10.46 -32.06 -12.57
C GLU A 255 9.10 -32.75 -12.78
N SER A 256 8.04 -32.22 -12.15
CA SER A 256 6.68 -32.77 -12.27
C SER A 256 5.87 -32.12 -13.40
N CYS A 257 6.44 -31.16 -14.13
CA CYS A 257 5.74 -30.41 -15.16
C CYS A 257 5.70 -31.17 -16.48
N ILE A 258 4.51 -31.24 -17.08
CA ILE A 258 4.28 -31.87 -18.39
C ILE A 258 4.07 -30.84 -19.52
N ASN A 259 4.30 -29.55 -19.27
CA ASN A 259 4.17 -28.46 -20.24
C ASN A 259 2.79 -28.38 -20.95
N CYS A 260 1.70 -28.67 -20.23
CA CYS A 260 0.35 -28.74 -20.80
C CYS A 260 -0.38 -27.38 -20.95
N ALA A 261 0.23 -26.28 -20.50
CA ALA A 261 -0.32 -24.91 -20.53
C ALA A 261 -1.65 -24.65 -19.79
N GLN A 262 -2.20 -25.62 -19.06
CA GLN A 262 -3.43 -25.44 -18.27
C GLN A 262 -3.32 -24.31 -17.24
N CYS A 263 -2.15 -24.19 -16.60
CA CYS A 263 -1.87 -23.13 -15.64
C CYS A 263 -1.97 -21.73 -16.25
N ASP A 264 -1.55 -21.58 -17.52
CA ASP A 264 -1.52 -20.32 -18.23
C ASP A 264 -2.90 -19.94 -18.78
N THR A 265 -3.66 -20.94 -19.25
CA THR A 265 -5.06 -20.74 -19.72
C THR A 265 -5.95 -20.18 -18.61
N VAL A 266 -5.72 -20.57 -17.36
CA VAL A 266 -6.49 -20.05 -16.21
C VAL A 266 -5.86 -18.81 -15.56
N CYS A 267 -4.65 -18.42 -15.98
CA CYS A 267 -3.95 -17.28 -15.41
C CYS A 267 -4.54 -15.97 -15.94
N PRO A 268 -5.17 -15.14 -15.09
CA PRO A 268 -5.78 -13.90 -15.54
C PRO A 268 -4.75 -12.81 -15.93
N ASP A 269 -3.47 -13.01 -15.60
CA ASP A 269 -2.39 -12.04 -15.76
C ASP A 269 -1.20 -12.59 -16.55
N GLN A 270 -1.32 -13.79 -17.14
CA GLN A 270 -0.28 -14.42 -17.98
C GLN A 270 1.12 -14.40 -17.36
N CYS A 271 1.22 -14.74 -16.09
CA CYS A 271 2.48 -14.68 -15.35
C CYS A 271 3.42 -15.87 -15.58
N PHE A 272 3.07 -16.84 -16.42
CA PHE A 272 3.93 -18.00 -16.71
C PHE A 272 4.87 -17.70 -17.87
N VAL A 273 6.15 -18.01 -17.69
CA VAL A 273 7.19 -17.76 -18.70
C VAL A 273 7.47 -19.04 -19.45
N TRP A 274 7.30 -18.99 -20.77
CA TRP A 274 7.47 -20.12 -21.66
C TRP A 274 8.63 -19.89 -22.62
N GLU A 275 9.33 -20.95 -23.00
CA GLU A 275 10.38 -20.91 -24.01
C GLU A 275 10.26 -22.10 -24.96
N GLU A 276 10.46 -21.85 -26.25
CA GLU A 276 10.51 -22.89 -27.27
C GLU A 276 11.84 -23.66 -27.17
N ARG A 277 11.77 -24.97 -26.97
CA ARG A 277 12.93 -25.87 -26.94
C ARG A 277 12.65 -27.15 -27.71
N LEU A 278 13.72 -27.83 -28.11
CA LEU A 278 13.61 -29.17 -28.69
C LEU A 278 13.37 -30.21 -27.59
N ASP A 279 12.37 -31.06 -27.78
CA ASP A 279 12.13 -32.22 -26.94
C ASP A 279 13.22 -33.29 -27.14
N ARG A 280 13.18 -34.36 -26.34
CA ARG A 280 14.13 -35.49 -26.45
C ARG A 280 14.11 -36.19 -27.81
N LYS A 281 13.12 -35.92 -28.66
CA LYS A 281 12.94 -36.47 -30.01
C LYS A 281 13.27 -35.43 -31.10
N GLY A 282 13.83 -34.27 -30.73
CA GLY A 282 14.20 -33.20 -31.65
C GLY A 282 13.01 -32.41 -32.22
N ARG A 283 11.83 -32.49 -31.60
CA ARG A 283 10.64 -31.73 -32.02
C ARG A 283 10.54 -30.45 -31.23
N SER A 284 10.18 -29.35 -31.89
CA SER A 284 9.96 -28.08 -31.20
C SER A 284 8.72 -28.12 -30.31
N GLN A 285 8.85 -27.68 -29.06
CA GLN A 285 7.77 -27.61 -28.08
C GLN A 285 8.00 -26.44 -27.11
N MET A 286 6.92 -25.85 -26.59
CA MET A 286 6.99 -24.88 -25.50
C MET A 286 7.24 -25.57 -24.16
N PHE A 287 8.26 -25.12 -23.43
CA PHE A 287 8.57 -25.54 -22.07
C PHE A 287 8.27 -24.43 -21.08
N LEU A 288 7.63 -24.78 -19.97
CA LEU A 288 7.38 -23.85 -18.88
C LEU A 288 8.68 -23.66 -18.09
N LEU A 289 9.20 -22.43 -18.07
CA LEU A 289 10.41 -22.10 -17.32
C LEU A 289 10.10 -21.74 -15.87
N GLY A 290 8.99 -21.05 -15.63
CA GLY A 290 8.58 -20.65 -14.30
C GLY A 290 7.54 -19.55 -14.29
N ILE A 291 7.56 -18.76 -13.22
CA ILE A 291 6.56 -17.73 -12.94
C ILE A 291 7.26 -16.38 -12.80
N ASP A 292 6.78 -15.37 -13.51
CA ASP A 292 7.14 -13.98 -13.24
C ASP A 292 6.25 -13.45 -12.11
N TYR A 293 6.81 -13.44 -10.90
CA TYR A 293 6.08 -13.00 -9.71
C TYR A 293 5.79 -11.51 -9.69
N GLN A 294 6.33 -10.73 -10.64
CA GLN A 294 5.90 -9.34 -10.84
C GLN A 294 4.42 -9.26 -11.20
N TYR A 295 3.93 -10.17 -12.05
CA TYR A 295 2.54 -10.15 -12.52
C TYR A 295 1.63 -11.07 -11.71
N CYS A 296 2.19 -12.00 -10.93
CA CYS A 296 1.41 -12.94 -10.15
C CYS A 296 0.67 -12.27 -8.97
N LYS A 297 -0.67 -12.24 -9.05
CA LYS A 297 -1.55 -11.75 -7.97
C LYS A 297 -1.81 -12.76 -6.85
N GLY A 298 -1.28 -13.98 -6.94
CA GLY A 298 -1.50 -15.03 -5.94
C GLY A 298 -2.97 -15.50 -5.85
N CYS A 299 -3.68 -15.57 -6.98
CA CYS A 299 -5.06 -16.07 -7.02
C CYS A 299 -5.18 -17.60 -6.92
N LEU A 300 -4.06 -18.31 -7.10
CA LEU A 300 -3.91 -19.77 -6.97
C LEU A 300 -4.76 -20.63 -7.92
N LYS A 301 -5.45 -20.03 -8.92
CA LYS A 301 -6.22 -20.77 -9.93
C LYS A 301 -5.38 -21.79 -10.70
N CYS A 302 -4.13 -21.46 -10.97
CA CYS A 302 -3.18 -22.33 -11.66
C CYS A 302 -2.93 -23.66 -10.95
N ILE A 303 -2.99 -23.69 -9.62
CA ILE A 303 -2.82 -24.91 -8.82
C ILE A 303 -4.02 -25.84 -9.05
N GLY A 304 -5.24 -25.30 -9.01
CA GLY A 304 -6.45 -26.09 -9.27
C GLY A 304 -6.56 -26.61 -10.71
N ALA A 305 -5.88 -25.96 -11.66
CA ALA A 305 -5.83 -26.39 -13.05
C ALA A 305 -4.67 -27.35 -13.36
N CYS A 306 -3.67 -27.45 -12.48
CA CYS A 306 -2.51 -28.30 -12.73
C CYS A 306 -2.91 -29.79 -12.59
N PRO A 307 -2.74 -30.61 -13.65
CA PRO A 307 -3.06 -32.03 -13.58
C PRO A 307 -1.97 -32.87 -12.88
N THR A 308 -0.88 -32.24 -12.45
CA THR A 308 0.25 -32.88 -11.76
C THR A 308 0.59 -32.14 -10.46
N SER A 309 1.66 -32.54 -9.78
CA SER A 309 2.20 -31.87 -8.59
C SER A 309 3.14 -30.69 -8.89
N ALA A 310 3.25 -30.24 -10.15
CA ALA A 310 4.19 -29.19 -10.55
C ALA A 310 3.88 -27.81 -9.95
N LEU A 311 2.67 -27.59 -9.45
CA LEU A 311 2.26 -26.34 -8.81
C LEU A 311 1.66 -26.62 -7.44
N SER A 312 2.20 -25.96 -6.42
CA SER A 312 1.71 -26.03 -5.03
C SER A 312 1.53 -24.65 -4.43
N SER A 313 0.74 -24.53 -3.36
CA SER A 313 0.52 -23.25 -2.68
C SER A 313 1.43 -23.14 -1.47
N THR A 314 2.08 -22.00 -1.30
CA THR A 314 2.83 -21.70 -0.07
C THR A 314 2.49 -20.32 0.46
N ARG A 315 2.75 -20.12 1.75
CA ARG A 315 2.70 -18.79 2.36
C ARG A 315 3.86 -17.97 1.80
N GLU A 316 3.55 -16.76 1.34
CA GLU A 316 4.55 -15.83 0.84
C GLU A 316 5.51 -15.45 1.97
N LYS A 317 6.79 -15.76 1.75
CA LYS A 317 7.90 -15.35 2.62
C LYS A 317 8.67 -14.24 1.92
N GLU A 318 9.26 -13.35 2.71
CA GLU A 318 10.11 -12.27 2.18
C GLU A 318 11.26 -12.86 1.33
N GLY A 319 11.51 -12.27 0.16
CA GLY A 319 12.56 -12.68 -0.77
C GLY A 319 12.29 -13.95 -1.60
N TYR A 320 11.25 -14.72 -1.32
CA TYR A 320 10.96 -15.95 -2.08
C TYR A 320 10.62 -15.63 -3.55
N ALA A 321 9.66 -14.73 -3.76
CA ALA A 321 9.26 -14.30 -5.10
C ALA A 321 10.45 -13.71 -5.88
N ASP A 322 11.29 -12.91 -5.21
CA ASP A 322 12.43 -12.24 -5.83
C ASP A 322 13.51 -13.24 -6.28
N SER A 323 13.73 -14.32 -5.52
CA SER A 323 14.73 -15.36 -5.82
C SER A 323 14.27 -16.45 -6.80
N HIS A 324 12.96 -16.67 -6.92
CA HIS A 324 12.38 -17.75 -7.75
C HIS A 324 11.64 -17.22 -8.98
N THR A 325 11.64 -15.91 -9.21
CA THR A 325 11.00 -15.33 -10.38
C THR A 325 11.78 -15.68 -11.64
N VAL A 326 11.06 -16.10 -12.68
CA VAL A 326 11.57 -16.13 -14.04
C VAL A 326 10.99 -14.91 -14.75
N LYS A 327 11.82 -14.07 -15.34
CA LYS A 327 11.34 -12.85 -16.00
C LYS A 327 10.84 -13.14 -17.40
N HIS A 328 9.72 -12.51 -17.76
CA HIS A 328 9.31 -12.45 -19.16
C HIS A 328 10.36 -11.71 -19.98
N THR A 329 10.65 -12.25 -21.17
CA THR A 329 11.46 -11.57 -22.19
C THR A 329 10.51 -11.01 -23.24
N PHE A 330 10.48 -9.69 -23.39
CA PHE A 330 9.66 -9.03 -24.40
C PHE A 330 10.57 -8.54 -25.53
N ASP A 331 10.45 -9.15 -26.72
CA ASP A 331 11.31 -8.84 -27.88
C ASP A 331 11.17 -7.39 -28.37
N LEU A 332 10.06 -6.72 -28.04
CA LEU A 332 9.81 -5.31 -28.37
C LEU A 332 10.58 -4.33 -27.48
N VAL A 333 11.34 -4.80 -26.50
CA VAL A 333 12.21 -4.00 -25.62
C VAL A 333 13.68 -4.15 -26.02
N THR A 334 13.96 -4.45 -27.28
CA THR A 334 15.30 -4.26 -27.83
C THR A 334 15.52 -2.78 -28.12
N GLN A 335 16.56 -2.22 -27.49
CA GLN A 335 17.15 -0.89 -27.67
C GLN A 335 16.60 0.22 -26.76
N VAL A 336 17.19 0.30 -25.56
CA VAL A 336 17.74 1.57 -25.06
C VAL A 336 19.25 1.43 -25.05
#